data_AF-A0A9W6IB47-F1
#
_entry.id   AF-A0A9W6IB47-F1
#
_cell.length_a   1.000
_cell.length_b   1.000
_cell.length_c   1.000
_cell.angle_alpha   90.00
_cell.angle_beta   90.00
_cell.angle_gamma   90.00
#
_symmetry.space_group_name_H-M   'P 1'
#
loop_
_entity.id
_entity.type
_entity.pdbx_description
1 polymer ?
#
loop_
_entity_poly.entity_id
_entity_poly.type
_entity_poly.pdbx_seq_one_letter_code
_entity_poly.pdbx_strand_id
1 'polypeptide(L)'
;MTEFYEVIFDRRDVRGEFTGEAVPEQILMRILEAAHAAPSVGLSQPWDFIVIRDQGVRDAFAGHVEEERAVFAASLDAERAATFATIKVDGVRESTLSVVVTYDPLRGAPAVLGRHSIADTGLYSVCLAIQNLWLAATAEGMGVGWVSFYREEFVTGLLGVPEGVRPVAWLCLGPVSHLKTVPDLERKGWRKRVPLSDLVHRDGWKGR
;
A
#
# COMPACT_ATOMS: atom_id res chain seq x y z
N MET A 1 26.81 -2.63 -2.88
CA MET A 1 25.43 -3.14 -2.97
C MET A 1 25.03 -3.01 -4.44
N THR A 2 24.20 -3.88 -5.00
CA THR A 2 23.73 -3.66 -6.39
C THR A 2 22.62 -2.61 -6.39
N GLU A 3 22.40 -1.94 -7.53
CA GLU A 3 21.35 -0.93 -7.71
C GLU A 3 19.97 -1.43 -7.25
N PHE A 4 19.68 -2.72 -7.44
CA PHE A 4 18.43 -3.33 -6.98
C PHE A 4 18.23 -3.26 -5.46
N TYR A 5 19.27 -3.52 -4.67
CA TYR A 5 19.16 -3.46 -3.21
C TYR A 5 19.03 -2.03 -2.69
N GLU A 6 19.61 -1.06 -3.39
CA GLU A 6 19.42 0.36 -3.09
C GLU A 6 17.93 0.72 -3.18
N VAL A 7 17.25 0.34 -4.27
CA VAL A 7 15.79 0.52 -4.42
C VAL A 7 15.02 -0.13 -3.26
N ILE A 8 15.38 -1.37 -2.87
CA ILE A 8 14.73 -2.06 -1.74
C ILE A 8 14.88 -1.28 -0.44
N PHE A 9 16.09 -0.81 -0.13
CA PHE A 9 16.40 -0.17 1.15
C PHE A 9 16.07 1.31 1.20
N ASP A 10 15.94 1.99 0.06
CA ASP A 10 15.57 3.40 -0.03
C ASP A 10 14.06 3.61 -0.12
N ARG A 11 13.32 2.66 -0.70
CA ARG A 11 11.85 2.70 -0.77
C ARG A 11 11.23 3.06 0.59
N ARG A 12 10.35 4.05 0.63
CA ARG A 12 9.58 4.44 1.82
C ARG A 12 8.09 4.47 1.56
N ASP A 13 7.34 4.40 2.66
CA ASP A 13 5.93 4.77 2.77
C ASP A 13 5.83 6.28 2.92
N VAL A 14 5.64 6.94 1.78
CA VAL A 14 5.65 8.39 1.64
C VAL A 14 4.28 8.95 2.00
N ARG A 15 4.28 10.01 2.81
CA ARG A 15 3.05 10.62 3.33
C ARG A 15 3.06 12.13 3.17
N GLY A 16 4.18 12.78 3.48
CA GLY A 16 4.29 14.24 3.45
C GLY A 16 5.23 14.79 2.38
N GLU A 17 6.02 13.94 1.71
CA GLU A 17 7.14 14.36 0.87
C GLU A 17 6.79 14.49 -0.62
N PHE A 18 5.53 14.22 -1.00
CA PHE A 18 5.03 14.45 -2.35
C PHE A 18 5.12 15.94 -2.73
N THR A 19 5.50 16.22 -3.98
CA THR A 19 5.66 17.60 -4.46
C THR A 19 4.36 18.24 -4.96
N GLY A 20 3.31 17.44 -5.18
CA GLY A 20 2.09 17.90 -5.86
C GLY A 20 2.23 18.02 -7.38
N GLU A 21 3.34 17.55 -7.96
CA GLU A 21 3.49 17.47 -9.42
C GLU A 21 2.71 16.30 -10.00
N ALA A 22 2.27 16.42 -11.25
CA ALA A 22 1.52 15.37 -11.95
C ALA A 22 2.43 14.17 -12.29
N VAL A 23 1.93 12.95 -12.07
CA VAL A 23 2.60 11.73 -12.54
C VAL A 23 2.42 11.59 -14.07
N PRO A 24 3.52 11.59 -14.86
CA PRO A 24 3.45 11.36 -16.30
C PRO A 24 2.88 9.99 -16.62
N GLU A 25 2.01 9.92 -17.62
CA GLU A 25 1.28 8.69 -17.99
C GLU A 25 2.22 7.53 -18.33
N GLN A 26 3.31 7.81 -19.04
CA GLN A 26 4.30 6.81 -19.42
C GLN A 26 4.99 6.19 -18.19
N ILE A 27 5.25 6.98 -17.16
CA ILE A 27 5.84 6.48 -15.91
C ILE A 27 4.82 5.62 -15.15
N LEU A 28 3.57 6.08 -15.08
CA LEU A 28 2.49 5.29 -14.48
C LEU A 28 2.35 3.92 -15.16
N MET A 29 2.37 3.87 -16.49
CA MET A 29 2.24 2.61 -17.22
C MET A 29 3.40 1.65 -16.94
N ARG A 30 4.65 2.12 -16.89
CA ARG A 30 5.80 1.27 -16.51
C ARG A 30 5.66 0.71 -15.09
N ILE A 31 5.17 1.53 -14.16
CA ILE A 31 4.92 1.14 -12.78
C ILE A 31 3.82 0.04 -12.71
N LEU A 32 2.74 0.19 -13.47
CA LEU A 32 1.65 -0.79 -13.55
C LEU A 32 2.07 -2.08 -14.27
N GLU A 33 2.90 -1.99 -15.31
CA GLU A 33 3.50 -3.15 -15.99
C GLU A 33 4.37 -3.96 -15.02
N ALA A 34 5.18 -3.30 -14.19
CA ALA A 34 5.96 -3.96 -13.15
C ALA A 34 5.07 -4.65 -12.11
N ALA A 35 3.96 -4.02 -11.72
CA ALA A 35 2.96 -4.62 -10.84
C ALA A 35 2.36 -5.89 -11.45
N HIS A 36 2.02 -5.84 -12.75
CA HIS A 36 1.43 -6.96 -13.49
C HIS A 36 2.40 -8.15 -13.67
N ALA A 37 3.71 -7.89 -13.63
CA ALA A 37 4.74 -8.93 -13.69
C ALA A 37 4.89 -9.75 -12.39
N ALA A 38 4.11 -9.45 -11.34
CA ALA A 38 4.14 -10.22 -10.10
C ALA A 38 3.65 -11.66 -10.29
N PRO A 39 4.20 -12.63 -9.52
CA PRO A 39 3.64 -13.97 -9.50
C PRO A 39 2.24 -13.95 -8.88
N SER A 40 1.39 -14.87 -9.33
CA SER A 40 0.07 -15.08 -8.76
C SER A 40 -0.24 -16.57 -8.65
N VAL A 41 -1.02 -16.94 -7.63
CA VAL A 41 -1.46 -18.32 -7.43
C VAL A 41 -2.21 -18.80 -8.66
N GLY A 42 -1.76 -19.90 -9.26
CA GLY A 42 -2.37 -20.45 -10.48
C GLY A 42 -2.36 -19.51 -11.69
N LEU A 43 -1.46 -18.51 -11.73
CA LEU A 43 -1.47 -17.44 -12.74
C LEU A 43 -2.83 -16.70 -12.78
N SER A 44 -3.52 -16.59 -11.65
CA SER A 44 -4.87 -16.02 -11.58
C SER A 44 -4.93 -14.51 -11.85
N GLN A 45 -3.82 -13.79 -11.65
CA GLN A 45 -3.69 -12.34 -11.84
C GLN A 45 -4.94 -11.57 -11.32
N PRO A 46 -5.31 -11.77 -10.03
CA PRO A 46 -6.65 -11.42 -9.51
C PRO A 46 -6.82 -9.93 -9.20
N TRP A 47 -5.86 -9.10 -9.59
CA TRP A 47 -5.85 -7.67 -9.31
C TRP A 47 -6.45 -6.84 -10.44
N ASP A 48 -7.08 -5.72 -10.08
CA ASP A 48 -7.29 -4.58 -10.95
C ASP A 48 -6.67 -3.32 -10.32
N PHE A 49 -6.39 -2.33 -11.17
CA PHE A 49 -5.80 -1.05 -10.76
C PHE A 49 -6.75 0.07 -11.18
N ILE A 50 -7.41 0.71 -10.22
CA ILE A 50 -8.28 1.86 -10.45
C ILE A 50 -7.43 3.13 -10.28
N VAL A 51 -7.15 3.82 -11.38
CA VAL A 51 -6.36 5.06 -11.40
C VAL A 51 -7.28 6.25 -11.11
N ILE A 52 -6.94 7.02 -10.09
CA ILE A 52 -7.75 8.14 -9.59
C ILE A 52 -6.93 9.43 -9.65
N ARG A 53 -7.29 10.30 -10.59
CA ARG A 53 -6.79 11.68 -10.69
C ARG A 53 -7.81 12.71 -10.21
N ASP A 54 -9.08 12.33 -10.16
CA ASP A 54 -10.17 13.21 -9.74
C ASP A 54 -9.98 13.69 -8.30
N GLN A 55 -9.99 15.01 -8.13
CA GLN A 55 -9.76 15.62 -6.83
C GLN A 55 -10.93 15.36 -5.87
N GLY A 56 -12.17 15.38 -6.34
CA GLY A 56 -13.35 15.16 -5.50
C GLY A 56 -13.39 13.76 -4.90
N VAL A 57 -13.05 12.74 -5.70
CA VAL A 57 -12.93 11.35 -5.22
C VAL A 57 -11.84 11.23 -4.16
N ARG A 58 -10.69 11.87 -4.37
CA ARG A 58 -9.56 11.83 -3.43
C ARG A 58 -9.86 12.59 -2.14
N ASP A 59 -10.54 13.73 -2.23
CA ASP A 59 -10.96 14.51 -1.07
C ASP A 59 -12.03 13.77 -0.25
N ALA A 60 -12.95 13.08 -0.90
CA ALA A 60 -13.93 12.21 -0.23
C ALA A 60 -13.24 11.08 0.55
N PHE A 61 -12.27 10.40 -0.08
CA PHE A 61 -11.47 9.38 0.61
C PHE A 61 -10.63 9.97 1.76
N ALA A 62 -10.01 11.13 1.57
CA ALA A 62 -9.26 11.79 2.63
C ALA A 62 -10.15 12.15 3.84
N GLY A 63 -11.40 12.56 3.61
CA GLY A 63 -12.38 12.76 4.68
C GLY A 63 -12.65 11.49 5.48
N HIS A 64 -12.91 10.36 4.79
CA HIS A 64 -13.11 9.07 5.45
C HIS A 64 -11.86 8.59 6.22
N VAL A 65 -10.67 8.88 5.70
CA VAL A 65 -9.40 8.62 6.40
C VAL A 65 -9.30 9.40 7.70
N GLU A 66 -9.70 10.68 7.71
CA GLU A 66 -9.71 11.50 8.92
C GLU A 66 -10.69 10.94 9.97
N GLU A 67 -11.85 10.45 9.55
CA GLU A 67 -12.84 9.80 10.41
C GLU A 67 -12.29 8.52 11.07
N GLU A 68 -11.75 7.58 10.27
CA GLU A 68 -11.17 6.34 10.81
C GLU A 68 -9.93 6.59 11.66
N ARG A 69 -9.15 7.63 11.33
CA ARG A 69 -8.03 8.09 12.15
C ARG A 69 -8.52 8.54 13.53
N ALA A 70 -9.62 9.27 13.61
CA ALA A 70 -10.22 9.69 14.87
C ALA A 70 -10.76 8.50 15.68
N VAL A 71 -11.40 7.53 15.03
CA VAL A 71 -11.85 6.28 15.66
C VAL A 71 -10.67 5.53 16.29
N PHE A 72 -9.58 5.34 15.55
CA PHE A 72 -8.39 4.69 16.09
C PHE A 72 -7.77 5.50 17.24
N ALA A 73 -7.66 6.83 17.10
CA ALA A 73 -7.12 7.67 18.16
C ALA A 73 -7.90 7.54 19.49
N ALA A 74 -9.23 7.45 19.42
CA ALA A 74 -10.09 7.27 20.59
C ALA A 74 -9.91 5.91 21.28
N SER A 75 -9.33 4.92 20.59
CA SER A 75 -9.03 3.59 21.16
C SER A 75 -7.71 3.54 21.94
N LEU A 76 -6.88 4.59 21.86
CA LEU A 76 -5.55 4.63 22.47
C LEU A 76 -5.61 5.20 23.89
N ASP A 77 -4.67 4.74 24.73
CA ASP A 77 -4.35 5.43 25.99
C ASP A 77 -3.73 6.82 25.72
N ALA A 78 -3.66 7.66 26.76
CA ALA A 78 -3.23 9.05 26.64
C ALA A 78 -1.80 9.21 26.07
N GLU A 79 -0.87 8.32 26.43
CA GLU A 79 0.53 8.38 25.97
C GLU A 79 0.63 8.00 24.49
N ARG A 80 -0.06 6.93 24.10
CA ARG A 80 -0.13 6.46 22.71
C ARG A 80 -0.88 7.45 21.82
N ALA A 81 -1.95 8.06 22.31
CA ALA A 81 -2.69 9.09 21.60
C ALA A 81 -1.83 10.33 21.32
N ALA A 82 -1.05 10.79 22.31
CA ALA A 82 -0.12 11.91 22.14
C ALA A 82 0.95 11.62 21.06
N THR A 83 1.51 10.41 21.07
CA THR A 83 2.47 9.98 20.04
C THR A 83 1.82 9.92 18.66
N PHE A 84 0.64 9.28 18.56
CA PHE A 84 -0.11 9.12 17.33
C PHE A 84 -0.53 10.45 16.71
N ALA A 85 -0.87 11.45 17.52
CA ALA A 85 -1.23 12.79 17.05
C ALA A 85 -0.16 13.43 16.16
N THR A 86 1.12 13.08 16.36
CA THR A 86 2.25 13.61 15.57
C THR A 86 2.53 12.83 14.28
N ILE A 87 1.80 11.74 14.05
CA ILE A 87 1.97 10.82 12.92
C ILE A 87 0.92 11.15 11.87
N LYS A 88 1.41 11.48 10.67
CA LYS A 88 0.62 11.51 9.45
C LYS A 88 0.38 10.08 8.97
N VAL A 89 -0.83 9.76 8.53
CA VAL A 89 -1.25 8.38 8.17
C VAL A 89 -1.50 8.18 6.68
N ASP A 90 -1.51 9.25 5.90
CA ASP A 90 -1.79 9.25 4.47
C ASP A 90 -1.01 10.35 3.74
N GLY A 91 -1.07 10.35 2.41
CA GLY A 91 -0.60 11.46 1.57
C GLY A 91 -1.59 11.78 0.46
N VAL A 92 -2.89 11.61 0.75
CA VAL A 92 -3.96 11.63 -0.26
C VAL A 92 -4.09 13.02 -0.84
N ARG A 93 -3.91 14.08 -0.06
CA ARG A 93 -4.01 15.47 -0.55
C ARG A 93 -2.70 16.01 -1.13
N GLU A 94 -1.55 15.46 -0.72
CA GLU A 94 -0.23 15.92 -1.19
C GLU A 94 0.22 15.25 -2.48
N SER A 95 -0.21 14.01 -2.73
CA SER A 95 -0.02 13.36 -4.03
C SER A 95 -0.87 14.03 -5.11
N THR A 96 -0.72 13.63 -6.38
CA THR A 96 -1.65 14.02 -7.47
C THR A 96 -2.34 12.83 -8.13
N LEU A 97 -1.99 11.63 -7.71
CA LEU A 97 -2.50 10.38 -8.23
C LEU A 97 -2.76 9.43 -7.07
N SER A 98 -3.89 8.73 -7.12
CA SER A 98 -4.09 7.53 -6.32
C SER A 98 -4.32 6.31 -7.21
N VAL A 99 -3.89 5.15 -6.75
CA VAL A 99 -4.19 3.85 -7.37
C VAL A 99 -4.84 2.97 -6.32
N VAL A 100 -6.09 2.58 -6.55
CA VAL A 100 -6.73 1.54 -5.75
C VAL A 100 -6.46 0.19 -6.39
N VAL A 101 -5.86 -0.71 -5.63
CA VAL A 101 -5.59 -2.08 -6.06
C VAL A 101 -6.64 -2.99 -5.43
N THR A 102 -7.32 -3.78 -6.25
CA THR A 102 -8.41 -4.65 -5.81
C THR A 102 -8.02 -6.14 -5.86
N TYR A 103 -8.87 -6.98 -5.29
CA TYR A 103 -8.83 -8.43 -5.37
C TYR A 103 -10.18 -8.96 -5.86
N ASP A 104 -10.19 -9.62 -7.01
CA ASP A 104 -11.31 -10.38 -7.54
C ASP A 104 -11.14 -11.88 -7.21
N PRO A 105 -11.88 -12.41 -6.22
CA PRO A 105 -11.82 -13.83 -5.87
C PRO A 105 -12.48 -14.72 -6.92
N LEU A 106 -13.23 -14.20 -7.88
CA LEU A 106 -13.86 -15.00 -8.94
C LEU A 106 -12.99 -15.09 -10.21
N ARG A 107 -11.93 -14.28 -10.31
CA ARG A 107 -11.01 -14.38 -11.44
C ARG A 107 -10.33 -15.75 -11.50
N GLY A 108 -10.48 -16.42 -12.65
CA GLY A 108 -9.99 -17.78 -12.86
C GLY A 108 -10.80 -18.88 -12.17
N ALA A 109 -11.94 -18.55 -11.55
CA ALA A 109 -12.86 -19.54 -10.96
C ALA A 109 -13.49 -20.45 -12.05
N PRO A 110 -13.96 -21.65 -11.68
CA PRO A 110 -13.98 -22.22 -10.32
C PRO A 110 -12.66 -22.88 -9.90
N ALA A 111 -11.76 -23.19 -10.83
CA ALA A 111 -10.60 -24.04 -10.60
C ALA A 111 -9.27 -23.27 -10.58
N VAL A 112 -9.11 -22.36 -9.61
CA VAL A 112 -7.85 -21.64 -9.41
C VAL A 112 -6.82 -22.56 -8.75
N LEU A 113 -5.80 -22.95 -9.53
CA LEU A 113 -4.71 -23.81 -9.07
C LEU A 113 -4.00 -23.17 -7.86
N GLY A 114 -3.93 -23.92 -6.76
CA GLY A 114 -3.25 -23.48 -5.53
C GLY A 114 -4.11 -22.72 -4.52
N ARG A 115 -5.35 -22.35 -4.87
CA ARG A 115 -6.27 -21.62 -3.96
C ARG A 115 -7.22 -22.53 -3.18
N HIS A 116 -7.33 -23.80 -3.54
CA HIS A 116 -8.23 -24.74 -2.88
C HIS A 116 -7.90 -24.94 -1.39
N SER A 117 -6.61 -25.07 -1.05
CA SER A 117 -6.16 -25.32 0.32
C SER A 117 -5.96 -24.05 1.15
N ILE A 118 -5.60 -22.93 0.50
CA ILE A 118 -5.35 -21.64 1.16
C ILE A 118 -6.00 -20.55 0.33
N ALA A 119 -7.21 -20.14 0.73
CA ALA A 119 -8.01 -19.15 0.00
C ALA A 119 -7.30 -17.79 -0.15
N ASP A 120 -6.53 -17.39 0.88
CA ASP A 120 -5.83 -16.10 0.94
C ASP A 120 -4.69 -15.98 -0.08
N THR A 121 -4.26 -17.06 -0.73
CA THR A 121 -3.21 -17.01 -1.76
C THR A 121 -3.57 -16.08 -2.93
N GLY A 122 -4.87 -15.89 -3.20
CA GLY A 122 -5.32 -14.86 -4.14
C GLY A 122 -5.00 -13.45 -3.65
N LEU A 123 -5.31 -13.14 -2.40
CA LEU A 123 -5.00 -11.86 -1.77
C LEU A 123 -3.48 -11.62 -1.67
N TYR A 124 -2.69 -12.66 -1.31
CA TYR A 124 -1.23 -12.57 -1.27
C TYR A 124 -0.64 -12.24 -2.63
N SER A 125 -1.24 -12.75 -3.70
CA SER A 125 -0.83 -12.42 -5.08
C SER A 125 -0.95 -10.91 -5.34
N VAL A 126 -2.02 -10.27 -4.85
CA VAL A 126 -2.20 -8.81 -4.96
C VAL A 126 -1.13 -8.04 -4.19
N CYS A 127 -0.75 -8.49 -2.98
CA CYS A 127 0.33 -7.86 -2.22
C CYS A 127 1.68 -7.91 -2.94
N LEU A 128 1.96 -8.97 -3.71
CA LEU A 128 3.17 -9.07 -4.51
C LEU A 128 3.16 -8.06 -5.68
N ALA A 129 2.01 -7.87 -6.33
CA ALA A 129 1.84 -6.84 -7.36
C ALA A 129 2.06 -5.43 -6.78
N ILE A 130 1.51 -5.14 -5.59
CA ILE A 130 1.73 -3.87 -4.90
C ILE A 130 3.21 -3.65 -4.55
N GLN A 131 3.92 -4.69 -4.11
CA GLN A 131 5.33 -4.56 -3.78
C GLN A 131 6.19 -4.29 -5.03
N ASN A 132 5.90 -4.94 -6.17
CA ASN A 132 6.55 -4.63 -7.44
C ASN A 132 6.29 -3.18 -7.88
N LEU A 133 5.02 -2.74 -7.81
CA LEU A 133 4.61 -1.36 -8.09
C LEU A 133 5.47 -0.37 -7.30
N TRP A 134 5.62 -0.62 -6.00
CA TRP A 134 6.32 0.26 -5.09
C TRP A 134 7.83 0.34 -5.36
N LEU A 135 8.46 -0.79 -5.68
CA LEU A 135 9.87 -0.82 -6.07
C LEU A 135 10.09 -0.12 -7.41
N ALA A 136 9.23 -0.37 -8.41
CA ALA A 136 9.29 0.30 -9.70
C ALA A 136 9.13 1.82 -9.53
N ALA A 137 8.13 2.26 -8.77
CA ALA A 137 7.94 3.68 -8.46
C ALA A 137 9.20 4.30 -7.82
N THR A 138 9.84 3.60 -6.88
CA THR A 138 11.07 4.08 -6.25
C THR A 138 12.22 4.21 -7.26
N ALA A 139 12.39 3.23 -8.14
CA ALA A 139 13.39 3.29 -9.22
C ALA A 139 13.13 4.43 -10.22
N GLU A 140 11.87 4.83 -10.39
CA GLU A 140 11.42 5.95 -11.22
C GLU A 140 11.51 7.32 -10.53
N GLY A 141 12.03 7.37 -9.30
CA GLY A 141 12.09 8.60 -8.50
C GLY A 141 10.73 9.05 -7.94
N MET A 142 9.76 8.15 -7.89
CA MET A 142 8.41 8.39 -7.37
C MET A 142 8.27 7.85 -5.94
N GLY A 143 7.49 8.54 -5.12
CA GLY A 143 7.05 8.05 -3.82
C GLY A 143 5.76 7.25 -3.94
N VAL A 144 5.59 6.26 -3.05
CA VAL A 144 4.31 5.57 -2.85
C VAL A 144 3.97 5.58 -1.37
N GLY A 145 2.70 5.84 -1.06
CA GLY A 145 2.15 5.77 0.29
C GLY A 145 0.95 4.83 0.35
N TRP A 146 0.96 3.83 1.24
CA TRP A 146 -0.20 2.95 1.43
C TRP A 146 -1.09 3.52 2.55
N VAL A 147 -2.33 3.88 2.20
CA VAL A 147 -3.35 4.31 3.16
C VAL A 147 -4.28 3.15 3.47
N SER A 148 -4.45 2.82 4.75
CA SER A 148 -5.32 1.73 5.24
C SER A 148 -6.27 2.13 6.38
N PHE A 149 -6.37 3.43 6.66
CA PHE A 149 -7.38 3.99 7.56
C PHE A 149 -8.69 4.20 6.80
N TYR A 150 -9.36 3.12 6.41
CA TYR A 150 -10.65 3.19 5.72
C TYR A 150 -11.47 1.91 5.92
N ARG A 151 -12.75 1.94 5.52
CA ARG A 151 -13.64 0.78 5.47
C ARG A 151 -13.79 0.31 4.03
N GLU A 152 -13.67 -1.00 3.78
CA GLU A 152 -13.78 -1.57 2.42
C GLU A 152 -15.09 -1.13 1.76
N GLU A 153 -16.19 -1.09 2.51
CA GLU A 153 -17.52 -0.71 2.02
C GLU A 153 -17.56 0.74 1.52
N PHE A 154 -16.85 1.65 2.20
CA PHE A 154 -16.78 3.05 1.78
C PHE A 154 -16.10 3.17 0.42
N VAL A 155 -14.93 2.54 0.24
CA VAL A 155 -14.19 2.58 -1.03
C VAL A 155 -14.97 1.88 -2.14
N THR A 156 -15.64 0.77 -1.81
CA THR A 156 -16.49 0.03 -2.75
C THR A 156 -17.62 0.90 -3.28
N GLY A 157 -18.34 1.61 -2.39
CA GLY A 157 -19.40 2.54 -2.77
C GLY A 157 -18.90 3.78 -3.50
N LEU A 158 -17.78 4.36 -3.05
CA LEU A 158 -17.17 5.55 -3.66
C LEU A 158 -16.75 5.32 -5.12
N LEU A 159 -16.20 4.14 -5.42
CA LEU A 159 -15.62 3.83 -6.72
C LEU A 159 -16.51 2.92 -7.59
N GLY A 160 -17.67 2.49 -7.09
CA GLY A 160 -18.55 1.56 -7.80
C GLY A 160 -17.90 0.19 -8.03
N VAL A 161 -17.11 -0.29 -7.06
CA VAL A 161 -16.48 -1.61 -7.15
C VAL A 161 -17.57 -2.70 -7.11
N PRO A 162 -17.53 -3.70 -8.02
CA PRO A 162 -18.54 -4.75 -8.05
C PRO A 162 -18.61 -5.57 -6.76
N GLU A 163 -19.79 -6.13 -6.47
CA GLU A 163 -19.99 -7.04 -5.35
C GLU A 163 -19.01 -8.23 -5.44
N GLY A 164 -18.39 -8.57 -4.31
CA GLY A 164 -17.40 -9.64 -4.21
C GLY A 164 -15.97 -9.24 -4.57
N VAL A 165 -15.75 -8.11 -5.25
CA VAL A 165 -14.40 -7.54 -5.46
C VAL A 165 -14.03 -6.66 -4.28
N ARG A 166 -12.83 -6.88 -3.73
CA ARG A 166 -12.38 -6.21 -2.49
C ARG A 166 -11.29 -5.19 -2.76
N PRO A 167 -11.40 -3.94 -2.29
CA PRO A 167 -10.27 -3.03 -2.23
C PRO A 167 -9.19 -3.59 -1.28
N VAL A 168 -7.94 -3.70 -1.76
CA VAL A 168 -6.81 -4.19 -0.96
C VAL A 168 -5.96 -3.02 -0.48
N ALA A 169 -5.67 -2.07 -1.37
CA ALA A 169 -4.82 -0.93 -1.08
C ALA A 169 -5.35 0.34 -1.73
N TRP A 170 -5.26 1.45 -1.01
CA TRP A 170 -5.27 2.79 -1.60
C TRP A 170 -3.85 3.32 -1.58
N LEU A 171 -3.24 3.47 -2.76
CA LEU A 171 -1.87 3.93 -2.90
C LEU A 171 -1.85 5.39 -3.37
N CYS A 172 -1.18 6.26 -2.64
CA CYS A 172 -0.81 7.60 -3.11
C CYS A 172 0.46 7.47 -3.96
N LEU A 173 0.51 8.05 -5.16
CA LEU A 173 1.66 8.03 -6.05
C LEU A 173 1.99 9.46 -6.53
N GLY A 174 3.26 9.80 -6.57
CA GLY A 174 3.68 11.13 -7.02
C GLY A 174 5.19 11.34 -6.96
N PRO A 175 5.72 12.36 -7.66
CA PRO A 175 7.09 12.81 -7.45
C PRO A 175 7.31 13.25 -6.01
N VAL A 176 8.52 13.04 -5.50
CA VAL A 176 8.90 13.38 -4.13
C VAL A 176 10.09 14.32 -4.11
N SER A 177 10.10 15.23 -3.14
CA SER A 177 11.25 16.12 -2.93
C SER A 177 12.49 15.36 -2.44
N HIS A 178 12.28 14.32 -1.64
CA HIS A 178 13.29 13.42 -1.11
C HIS A 178 12.62 12.20 -0.47
N LEU A 179 13.36 11.09 -0.34
CA LEU A 179 12.97 9.97 0.50
C LEU A 179 13.66 10.07 1.87
N LYS A 180 12.92 9.72 2.92
CA LYS A 180 13.49 9.66 4.28
C LYS A 180 14.39 8.44 4.42
N THR A 181 15.49 8.57 5.16
CA THR A 181 16.42 7.44 5.39
C THR A 181 15.93 6.46 6.46
N VAL A 182 15.06 6.89 7.38
CA VAL A 182 14.51 6.06 8.46
C VAL A 182 12.98 6.02 8.34
N PRO A 183 12.26 4.92 8.61
CA PRO A 183 10.80 4.89 8.56
C PRO A 183 10.12 5.92 9.49
N ASP A 184 9.02 6.51 9.03
CA ASP A 184 8.28 7.55 9.78
C ASP A 184 7.87 7.09 11.18
N LEU A 185 7.33 5.88 11.30
CA LEU A 185 6.89 5.30 12.56
C LEU A 185 8.05 5.12 13.55
N GLU A 186 9.26 4.87 13.05
CA GLU A 186 10.46 4.76 13.90
C GLU A 186 10.94 6.14 14.33
N ARG A 187 11.03 7.11 13.40
CA ARG A 187 11.40 8.50 13.73
C ARG A 187 10.46 9.15 14.72
N LYS A 188 9.17 8.80 14.66
CA LYS A 188 8.10 9.33 15.53
C LYS A 188 7.92 8.53 16.82
N GLY A 189 8.75 7.52 17.08
CA GLY A 189 8.72 6.75 18.32
C GLY A 189 7.53 5.79 18.46
N TRP A 190 6.80 5.49 17.38
CA TRP A 190 5.67 4.57 17.43
C TRP A 190 6.09 3.13 17.68
N ARG A 191 7.15 2.69 16.98
CA ARG A 191 7.73 1.35 17.07
C ARG A 191 9.17 1.35 16.55
N LYS A 192 10.02 0.47 17.06
CA LYS A 192 11.40 0.25 16.58
C LYS A 192 11.48 -0.97 15.67
N ARG A 193 12.45 -0.97 14.76
CA ARG A 193 12.75 -2.14 13.92
C ARG A 193 13.18 -3.32 14.79
N VAL A 194 12.60 -4.49 14.52
CA VAL A 194 13.01 -5.75 15.17
C VAL A 194 14.30 -6.24 14.51
N PRO A 195 15.31 -6.70 15.28
CA PRO A 195 16.51 -7.30 14.71
C PRO A 195 16.17 -8.53 13.85
N LEU A 196 16.78 -8.64 12.66
CA LEU A 196 16.54 -9.78 11.77
C LEU A 196 16.88 -11.12 12.43
N SER A 197 17.92 -11.15 13.27
CA SER A 197 18.33 -12.33 14.04
C SER A 197 17.20 -12.95 14.86
N ASP A 198 16.30 -12.11 15.36
CA ASP A 198 15.23 -12.52 16.27
C ASP A 198 14.06 -13.18 15.50
N LEU A 199 14.02 -12.97 14.18
CA LEU A 199 12.97 -13.45 13.28
C LEU A 199 13.42 -14.65 12.42
N VAL A 200 14.70 -15.05 12.51
CA VAL A 200 15.26 -16.16 11.73
C VAL A 200 15.35 -17.40 12.60
N HIS A 201 14.49 -18.38 12.32
CA HIS A 201 14.53 -19.70 12.95
C HIS A 201 15.11 -20.74 11.98
N ARG A 202 15.73 -21.80 12.52
CA ARG A 202 16.32 -22.89 11.74
C ARG A 202 15.61 -24.20 12.09
N ASP A 203 15.14 -24.90 11.06
CA ASP A 203 14.48 -26.22 11.08
C ASP A 203 13.14 -26.30 11.83
N GLY A 204 12.77 -25.27 12.58
CA GLY A 204 11.50 -25.17 13.29
C GLY A 204 11.40 -23.85 14.05
N TRP A 205 10.21 -23.53 14.53
CA TRP A 205 9.97 -22.33 15.33
C TRP A 205 10.72 -22.42 16.67
N LYS A 206 11.52 -21.40 17.01
CA LYS A 206 12.31 -21.34 18.25
C LYS A 206 12.06 -20.04 18.99
N GLY A 207 11.44 -20.11 20.17
CA GLY A 207 11.14 -18.95 21.03
C GLY A 207 9.64 -18.60 21.10
N ARG A 208 9.31 -17.57 21.88
CA ARG A 208 7.99 -16.94 22.01
C ARG A 208 8.13 -15.43 21.94
#